data_AF-A0A3N1H0T5-F1
#
_entry.id   AF-A0A3N1H0T5-F1
#
_cell.length_a   1.000
_cell.length_b   1.000
_cell.length_c   1.000
_cell.angle_alpha   90.00
_cell.angle_beta   90.00
_cell.angle_gamma   90.00
#
_symmetry.space_group_name_H-M   'P 1'
#
loop_
_entity.id
_entity.type
_entity.pdbx_description
1 polymer ?
#
loop_
_entity_poly.entity_id
_entity_poly.type
_entity_poly.pdbx_seq_one_letter_code
_entity_poly.pdbx_strand_id
1 'polypeptide(L)'
;MTTSVRLGAAVLSRCHSAAREEGLAPALTVLGSLVAPGLLPCGPGGHAVVPQEVAASADRVWVDGVVVDRPGLDESTVDTIDLPGGAVVLLRVLGTRSGEDGPRMYGNGVPVPRLRAADPETDPATSDQRAAWALGLVWLRLGLSEALRETCMRYLNGRRTGSTTLLQQQMVKSTVADGLIEHLEVRAVLTGVDAGELPGVILAHLHARITAADRWLVNLLGASGYLVGGPGQVAHLSELLAEAYVPGPPPDPAAGPTAGPAADPTSGPAADSASGTPGTHVGVES
;
A
#
# COMPACT_ATOMS: atom_id res chain seq x y z
N MET A 1 12.46 3.35 32.59
CA MET A 1 11.01 3.27 32.75
C MET A 1 10.38 4.24 31.77
N THR A 2 10.16 3.79 30.55
CA THR A 2 9.42 4.54 29.52
C THR A 2 7.96 4.11 29.66
N THR A 3 7.12 4.99 30.19
CA THR A 3 5.69 4.73 30.34
C THR A 3 5.09 4.63 28.94
N SER A 4 4.73 3.41 28.51
CA SER A 4 4.07 3.21 27.23
C SER A 4 2.67 3.82 27.30
N VAL A 5 2.43 4.86 26.52
CA VAL A 5 1.10 5.47 26.40
C VAL A 5 0.39 4.76 25.26
N ARG A 6 -0.58 3.90 25.58
CA ARG A 6 -1.50 3.38 24.57
C ARG A 6 -2.29 4.54 23.98
N LEU A 7 -2.22 4.67 22.66
CA LEU A 7 -3.02 5.66 21.94
C LEU A 7 -4.45 5.15 21.82
N GLY A 8 -5.38 5.95 22.34
CA GLY A 8 -6.79 5.59 22.31
C GLY A 8 -7.48 5.85 20.98
N ALA A 9 -8.63 5.19 20.76
CA ALA A 9 -9.44 5.33 19.54
C ALA A 9 -9.69 6.78 19.12
N ALA A 10 -10.01 7.65 20.08
CA ALA A 10 -10.33 9.06 19.81
C ALA A 10 -9.15 9.87 19.26
N VAL A 11 -7.91 9.45 19.56
CA VAL A 11 -6.71 10.10 19.02
C VAL A 11 -6.44 9.61 17.60
N LEU A 12 -6.59 8.31 17.36
CA LEU A 12 -6.36 7.68 16.06
C LEU A 12 -7.46 8.01 15.04
N SER A 13 -8.69 8.31 15.49
CA SER A 13 -9.78 8.77 14.61
C SER A 13 -9.48 10.11 13.92
N ARG A 14 -8.49 10.88 14.38
CA ARG A 14 -7.98 12.05 13.63
C ARG A 14 -7.40 11.68 12.27
N CYS A 15 -6.79 10.48 12.16
CA CYS A 15 -6.30 9.97 10.88
C CYS A 15 -7.47 9.73 9.91
N HIS A 16 -8.61 9.27 10.42
CA HIS A 16 -9.84 9.11 9.64
C HIS A 16 -10.37 10.44 9.11
N SER A 17 -10.42 11.48 9.95
CA SER A 17 -10.92 12.80 9.54
C SER A 17 -10.00 13.44 8.50
N ALA A 18 -8.68 13.45 8.75
CA ALA A 18 -7.69 13.96 7.80
C ALA A 18 -7.74 13.20 6.46
N ALA A 19 -7.89 11.88 6.50
CA ALA A 19 -8.01 11.07 5.28
C ALA A 19 -9.25 11.43 4.45
N ARG A 20 -10.38 11.63 5.13
CA ARG A 20 -11.65 11.95 4.48
C ARG A 20 -11.68 13.36 3.90
N GLU A 21 -11.11 14.32 4.61
CA GLU A 21 -11.23 15.75 4.28
C GLU A 21 -10.07 16.26 3.41
N GLU A 22 -8.86 15.76 3.65
CA GLU A 22 -7.62 16.32 3.08
C GLU A 22 -6.88 15.31 2.19
N GLY A 23 -7.13 14.00 2.37
CA GLY A 23 -6.58 12.94 1.54
C GLY A 23 -5.45 12.14 2.22
N LEU A 24 -4.73 11.36 1.41
CA LEU A 24 -3.83 10.33 1.92
C LEU A 24 -2.58 10.89 2.61
N ALA A 25 -1.87 11.82 1.98
CA ALA A 25 -0.62 12.36 2.51
C ALA A 25 -0.80 13.10 3.87
N PRO A 26 -1.83 13.96 4.05
CA PRO A 26 -2.11 14.58 5.35
C PRO A 26 -2.43 13.53 6.43
N ALA A 27 -3.22 12.51 6.10
CA ALA A 27 -3.58 11.46 7.06
C ALA A 27 -2.37 10.62 7.50
N LEU A 28 -1.48 10.26 6.57
CA LEU A 28 -0.23 9.58 6.92
C LEU A 28 0.71 10.47 7.74
N THR A 29 0.72 11.78 7.48
CA THR A 29 1.50 12.75 8.28
C THR A 29 0.98 12.82 9.71
N VAL A 30 -0.35 12.84 9.90
CA VAL A 30 -0.99 12.77 11.22
C VAL A 30 -0.62 11.45 11.91
N LEU A 31 -0.76 10.32 11.23
CA LEU A 31 -0.44 9.01 11.81
C LEU A 31 1.04 8.91 12.20
N GLY A 32 1.94 9.32 11.31
CA GLY A 32 3.39 9.37 11.55
C GLY A 32 3.74 10.24 12.75
N SER A 33 3.16 11.44 12.84
CA SER A 33 3.41 12.35 13.98
C SER A 33 2.93 11.79 15.31
N LEU A 34 1.86 10.99 15.31
CA LEU A 34 1.31 10.38 16.52
C LEU A 34 2.08 9.14 16.96
N VAL A 35 2.52 8.32 16.01
CA VAL A 35 3.01 6.97 16.30
C VAL A 35 4.51 6.84 16.08
N ALA A 36 5.08 7.48 15.07
CA ALA A 36 6.47 7.32 14.66
C ALA A 36 7.13 8.68 14.32
N PRO A 37 7.15 9.65 15.27
CA PRO A 37 7.57 11.02 14.97
C PRO A 37 9.04 11.07 14.53
N GLY A 38 9.29 11.69 13.38
CA GLY A 38 10.64 11.81 12.80
C GLY A 38 11.23 10.52 12.23
N LEU A 39 10.44 9.44 12.18
CA LEU A 39 10.86 8.15 11.64
C LEU A 39 10.21 7.91 10.26
N LEU A 40 10.90 7.18 9.40
CA LEU A 40 10.33 6.62 8.18
C LEU A 40 9.65 5.28 8.52
N PRO A 41 8.32 5.18 8.54
CA PRO A 41 7.65 3.91 8.78
C PRO A 41 7.81 2.99 7.57
N CYS A 42 8.25 1.77 7.81
CA CYS A 42 8.35 0.69 6.85
C CYS A 42 7.61 -0.53 7.39
N GLY A 43 6.84 -1.17 6.53
CA GLY A 43 6.22 -2.43 6.89
C GLY A 43 7.22 -3.59 6.93
N PRO A 44 6.75 -4.78 7.34
CA PRO A 44 7.61 -5.93 7.62
C PRO A 44 8.39 -6.43 6.40
N GLY A 45 7.89 -6.18 5.19
CA GLY A 45 8.58 -6.50 3.94
C GLY A 45 9.61 -5.45 3.49
N GLY A 46 9.92 -4.44 4.30
CA GLY A 46 10.82 -3.34 3.92
C GLY A 46 10.23 -2.35 2.92
N HIS A 47 8.92 -2.38 2.69
CA HIS A 47 8.23 -1.44 1.82
C HIS A 47 7.64 -0.30 2.65
N ALA A 48 7.64 0.91 2.11
CA ALA A 48 6.99 2.06 2.71
C ALA A 48 6.12 2.79 1.68
N VAL A 49 4.97 3.23 2.15
CA VAL A 49 4.11 4.17 1.44
C VAL A 49 3.93 5.36 2.38
N VAL A 50 4.55 6.48 2.04
CA VAL A 50 4.70 7.63 2.94
C VAL A 50 4.57 8.96 2.20
N PRO A 51 4.19 10.07 2.88
CA PRO A 51 4.28 11.40 2.29
C PRO A 51 5.70 11.72 1.85
N GLN A 52 5.86 12.42 0.73
CA GLN A 52 7.18 12.80 0.22
C GLN A 52 8.01 13.60 1.24
N GLU A 53 7.36 14.48 2.02
CA GLU A 53 8.04 15.27 3.05
C GLU A 53 8.64 14.39 4.15
N VAL A 54 7.88 13.39 4.63
CA VAL A 54 8.35 12.40 5.61
C VAL A 54 9.51 11.59 5.04
N ALA A 55 9.40 11.17 3.77
CA ALA A 55 10.47 10.49 3.07
C ALA A 55 11.73 11.36 2.91
N ALA A 56 11.60 12.68 2.79
CA ALA A 56 12.74 13.58 2.65
C ALA A 56 13.41 13.93 3.99
N SER A 57 12.64 13.99 5.09
CA SER A 57 13.13 14.49 6.38
C SER A 57 13.59 13.41 7.37
N ALA A 58 13.22 12.14 7.17
CA ALA A 58 13.50 11.09 8.14
C ALA A 58 14.96 10.59 8.05
N ASP A 59 15.70 10.69 9.16
CA ASP A 59 17.09 10.19 9.25
C ASP A 59 17.17 8.74 9.76
N ARG A 60 16.03 8.20 10.24
CA ARG A 60 15.92 6.85 10.83
C ARG A 60 14.69 6.16 10.29
N VAL A 61 14.78 4.84 10.12
CA VAL A 61 13.71 3.99 9.62
C VAL A 61 13.15 3.15 10.76
N TRP A 62 11.83 3.10 10.87
CA TRP A 62 11.11 2.21 11.76
C TRP A 62 10.55 1.04 10.97
N VAL A 63 11.12 -0.15 11.16
CA VAL A 63 10.68 -1.39 10.51
C VAL A 63 10.12 -2.32 11.58
N ASP A 64 8.81 -2.56 11.54
CA ASP A 64 8.13 -3.52 12.42
C ASP A 64 8.54 -3.44 13.91
N GLY A 65 8.51 -2.23 14.48
CA GLY A 65 8.84 -2.02 15.90
C GLY A 65 10.31 -1.75 16.19
N VAL A 66 11.21 -1.84 15.21
CA VAL A 66 12.65 -1.64 15.42
C VAL A 66 13.15 -0.44 14.62
N VAL A 67 13.95 0.40 15.26
CA VAL A 67 14.48 1.64 14.66
C VAL A 67 15.94 1.45 14.24
N VAL A 68 16.25 1.76 12.99
CA VAL A 68 17.59 1.69 12.39
C VAL A 68 17.97 3.02 11.75
N ASP A 69 19.26 3.32 11.68
CA ASP A 69 19.74 4.53 11.01
C ASP A 69 19.66 4.37 9.49
N ARG A 70 19.11 5.39 8.82
CA ARG A 70 18.83 5.35 7.38
C ARG A 70 20.06 5.46 6.46
N PRO A 71 21.12 6.24 6.77
CA PRO A 71 22.24 6.47 5.84
C PRO A 71 22.99 5.21 5.38
N GLY A 72 22.84 4.07 6.07
CA GLY A 72 23.47 2.79 5.72
C GLY A 72 22.57 1.80 4.95
N LEU A 73 21.32 2.17 4.67
CA LEU A 73 20.35 1.29 4.01
C LEU A 73 20.36 1.49 2.49
N ASP A 74 20.10 0.41 1.76
CA ASP A 74 19.93 0.51 0.32
C ASP A 74 18.45 0.79 0.02
N GLU A 75 18.14 2.04 -0.32
CA GLU A 75 16.77 2.50 -0.57
C GLU A 75 16.56 2.77 -2.06
N SER A 76 15.43 2.31 -2.58
CA SER A 76 14.98 2.61 -3.94
C SER A 76 13.57 3.17 -3.92
N THR A 77 13.37 4.27 -4.65
CA THR A 77 12.04 4.77 -4.97
C THR A 77 11.42 3.91 -6.05
N VAL A 78 10.33 3.24 -5.71
CA VAL A 78 9.54 2.43 -6.65
C VAL A 78 8.69 3.35 -7.52
N ASP A 79 8.01 4.32 -6.90
CA ASP A 79 7.17 5.30 -7.60
C ASP A 79 6.95 6.56 -6.74
N THR A 80 6.50 7.64 -7.37
CA THR A 80 6.02 8.86 -6.72
C THR A 80 4.71 9.28 -7.37
N ILE A 81 3.67 9.40 -6.54
CA ILE A 81 2.31 9.64 -7.03
C ILE A 81 1.79 10.95 -6.42
N ASP A 82 1.47 11.89 -7.30
CA ASP A 82 0.81 13.14 -6.94
C ASP A 82 -0.69 12.89 -6.71
N LEU A 83 -1.13 13.08 -5.47
CA LEU A 83 -2.53 12.95 -5.06
C LEU A 83 -3.09 14.27 -4.54
N PRO A 84 -4.43 14.40 -4.47
CA PRO A 84 -5.04 15.42 -3.63
C PRO A 84 -4.49 15.34 -2.20
N GLY A 85 -4.03 16.49 -1.68
CA GLY A 85 -3.43 16.59 -0.35
C GLY A 85 -1.91 16.41 -0.30
N GLY A 86 -1.25 16.02 -1.41
CA GLY A 86 0.20 15.96 -1.52
C GLY A 86 0.74 14.68 -2.15
N ALA A 87 2.02 14.69 -2.49
CA ALA A 87 2.71 13.57 -3.10
C ALA A 87 2.99 12.44 -2.08
N VAL A 88 2.79 11.20 -2.53
CA VAL A 88 3.11 9.98 -1.78
C VAL A 88 4.18 9.21 -2.52
N VAL A 89 5.20 8.77 -1.80
CA VAL A 89 6.34 8.02 -2.34
C VAL A 89 6.23 6.57 -1.90
N LEU A 90 6.45 5.66 -2.85
CA LEU A 90 6.56 4.23 -2.61
C LEU A 90 8.05 3.89 -2.57
N LEU A 91 8.52 3.40 -1.43
CA LEU A 91 9.92 3.07 -1.20
C LEU A 91 10.07 1.57 -0.96
N ARG A 92 11.21 1.04 -1.40
CA ARG A 92 11.72 -0.26 -0.99
C ARG A 92 13.06 -0.06 -0.30
N VAL A 93 13.12 -0.46 0.96
CA VAL A 93 14.31 -0.42 1.81
C VAL A 93 14.88 -1.84 1.89
N LEU A 94 16.01 -2.05 1.22
CA LEU A 94 16.78 -3.28 1.20
C LEU A 94 17.86 -3.26 2.31
N GLY A 95 18.26 -4.45 2.74
CA GLY A 95 19.32 -4.66 3.75
C GLY A 95 20.62 -3.90 3.48
N THR A 96 21.46 -3.77 4.52
CA THR A 96 22.73 -3.03 4.47
C THR A 96 23.63 -3.48 3.32
N ARG A 97 24.28 -2.52 2.65
CA ARG A 97 25.16 -2.74 1.47
C ARG A 97 26.43 -3.58 1.71
N SER A 98 26.69 -4.08 2.92
CA SER A 98 27.92 -4.81 3.24
C SER A 98 27.68 -6.31 3.38
N GLY A 99 28.16 -7.08 2.39
CA GLY A 99 27.97 -8.52 2.26
C GLY A 99 28.85 -9.40 3.16
N GLU A 100 28.85 -9.18 4.47
CA GLU A 100 29.65 -10.02 5.39
C GLU A 100 28.85 -10.98 6.28
N ASP A 101 27.52 -11.05 6.13
CA ASP A 101 26.75 -11.99 6.94
C ASP A 101 25.48 -12.42 6.21
N GLY A 102 25.54 -13.56 5.51
CA GLY A 102 24.59 -13.98 4.48
C GLY A 102 23.10 -13.97 4.90
N PRO A 103 22.17 -13.60 4.01
CA PRO A 103 20.75 -13.42 4.34
C PRO A 103 20.07 -14.75 4.71
N ARG A 104 19.24 -14.77 5.76
CA ARG A 104 18.20 -15.81 5.92
C ARG A 104 16.97 -15.35 5.15
N MET A 105 16.62 -16.11 4.13
CA MET A 105 15.44 -15.93 3.28
C MET A 105 14.17 -16.04 4.12
N TYR A 106 13.39 -14.96 4.20
CA TYR A 106 11.95 -15.05 4.40
C TYR A 106 11.27 -14.87 3.02
N GLY A 107 10.10 -15.45 2.83
CA GLY A 107 9.42 -15.62 1.54
C GLY A 107 9.54 -14.45 0.55
N ASN A 108 9.66 -14.80 -0.73
CA ASN A 108 9.82 -13.93 -1.91
C ASN A 108 11.18 -13.24 -2.14
N GLY A 109 12.26 -13.67 -1.48
CA GLY A 109 13.63 -13.45 -1.98
C GLY A 109 14.16 -12.02 -1.90
N VAL A 110 13.55 -11.14 -1.09
CA VAL A 110 14.03 -9.78 -0.85
C VAL A 110 14.88 -9.77 0.42
N PRO A 111 16.16 -9.38 0.38
CA PRO A 111 16.99 -9.25 1.57
C PRO A 111 16.50 -8.07 2.41
N VAL A 112 15.75 -8.36 3.47
CA VAL A 112 15.47 -7.41 4.55
C VAL A 112 16.70 -7.31 5.46
N PRO A 113 17.04 -6.13 6.01
CA PRO A 113 18.06 -6.04 7.05
C PRO A 113 17.69 -7.02 8.18
N ARG A 114 18.69 -7.67 8.80
CA ARG A 114 18.48 -8.46 10.02
C ARG A 114 18.07 -7.52 11.17
N LEU A 115 16.84 -7.06 11.17
CA LEU A 115 16.24 -6.55 12.39
C LEU A 115 15.85 -7.79 13.18
N ARG A 116 16.62 -8.09 14.23
CA ARG A 116 16.23 -9.05 15.26
C ARG A 116 14.81 -8.68 15.63
N ALA A 117 13.83 -9.54 15.30
CA ALA A 117 12.45 -9.34 15.74
C ALA A 117 12.55 -9.05 17.24
N ALA A 118 12.21 -7.83 17.64
CA ALA A 118 12.15 -7.52 19.05
C ALA A 118 11.07 -8.47 19.59
N ASP A 119 11.48 -9.44 20.41
CA ASP A 119 10.55 -10.34 21.07
C ASP A 119 9.49 -9.43 21.71
N PRO A 120 8.21 -9.54 21.33
CA PRO A 120 7.16 -8.62 21.77
C PRO A 120 6.99 -8.65 23.30
N GLU A 121 7.44 -9.72 23.96
CA GLU A 121 7.55 -9.85 25.42
C GLU A 121 8.63 -8.95 26.05
N THR A 122 9.64 -8.51 25.29
CA THR A 122 10.84 -7.85 25.82
C THR A 122 10.74 -6.33 25.84
N ASP A 123 9.89 -5.73 25.00
CA ASP A 123 9.67 -4.27 24.98
C ASP A 123 8.20 -3.89 24.68
N PRO A 124 7.37 -3.64 25.71
CA PRO A 124 5.96 -3.30 25.54
C PRO A 124 5.73 -2.00 24.77
N ALA A 125 6.69 -1.05 24.80
CA ALA A 125 6.55 0.21 24.08
C ALA A 125 6.58 0.01 22.55
N THR A 126 7.42 -0.91 22.06
CA THR A 126 7.46 -1.27 20.63
C THR A 126 6.18 -2.00 20.18
N SER A 127 5.60 -2.81 21.07
CA SER A 127 4.34 -3.51 20.83
C SER A 127 3.16 -2.55 20.74
N ASP A 128 3.04 -1.62 21.70
CA ASP A 128 1.97 -0.62 21.70
C ASP A 128 2.08 0.34 20.50
N GLN A 129 3.31 0.71 20.09
CA GLN A 129 3.55 1.51 18.89
C GLN A 129 3.12 0.79 17.61
N ARG A 130 3.49 -0.49 17.43
CA ARG A 130 3.04 -1.32 16.30
C ARG A 130 1.52 -1.43 16.27
N ALA A 131 0.90 -1.67 17.42
CA ALA A 131 -0.54 -1.80 17.53
C ALA A 131 -1.27 -0.48 17.20
N ALA A 132 -0.73 0.66 17.63
CA ALA A 132 -1.28 1.97 17.31
C ALA A 132 -1.14 2.31 15.82
N TRP A 133 -0.02 1.96 15.19
CA TRP A 133 0.16 2.11 13.74
C TRP A 133 -0.86 1.29 12.97
N ALA A 134 -1.00 0.01 13.31
CA ALA A 134 -1.93 -0.90 12.66
C ALA A 134 -3.38 -0.42 12.79
N LEU A 135 -3.81 -0.03 13.99
CA LEU A 135 -5.16 0.50 14.22
C LEU A 135 -5.39 1.84 13.49
N GLY A 136 -4.39 2.73 13.52
CA GLY A 136 -4.44 4.02 12.82
C GLY A 136 -4.55 3.88 11.30
N LEU A 137 -3.91 2.89 10.71
CA LEU A 137 -4.04 2.58 9.28
C LEU A 137 -5.46 2.16 8.90
N VAL A 138 -6.17 1.38 9.74
CA VAL A 138 -7.56 1.03 9.46
C VAL A 138 -8.45 2.28 9.49
N TRP A 139 -8.29 3.15 10.50
CA TRP A 139 -9.01 4.43 10.58
C TRP A 139 -8.77 5.31 9.35
N LEU A 140 -7.51 5.47 8.95
CA LEU A 140 -7.11 6.22 7.77
C LEU A 140 -7.79 5.67 6.52
N ARG A 141 -7.69 4.35 6.28
CA ARG A 141 -8.27 3.71 5.10
C ARG A 141 -9.80 3.82 5.07
N LEU A 142 -10.45 3.73 6.23
CA LEU A 142 -11.89 3.99 6.33
C LEU A 142 -12.24 5.42 5.88
N GLY A 143 -11.43 6.42 6.26
CA GLY A 143 -11.64 7.81 5.83
C GLY A 143 -11.54 8.01 4.33
N LEU A 144 -10.53 7.39 3.70
CA LEU A 144 -10.36 7.40 2.24
C LEU A 144 -11.55 6.74 1.52
N SER A 145 -12.00 5.59 2.04
CA SER A 145 -13.13 4.86 1.48
C SER A 145 -14.44 5.66 1.55
N GLU A 146 -14.65 6.41 2.63
CA GLU A 146 -15.79 7.31 2.76
C GLU A 146 -15.71 8.51 1.80
N ALA A 147 -14.53 9.10 1.60
CA ALA A 147 -14.32 10.15 0.61
C ALA A 147 -14.54 9.65 -0.84
N LEU A 148 -14.16 8.40 -1.12
CA LEU A 148 -14.47 7.73 -2.38
C LEU A 148 -15.99 7.58 -2.58
N ARG A 149 -16.73 7.15 -1.56
CA ARG A 149 -18.20 7.05 -1.61
C ARG A 149 -18.85 8.40 -1.86
N GLU A 150 -18.38 9.47 -1.21
CA GLU A 150 -18.86 10.83 -1.47
C GLU A 150 -18.56 11.29 -2.90
N THR A 151 -17.38 10.94 -3.42
CA THR A 151 -17.01 11.20 -4.81
C THR A 151 -17.92 10.45 -5.79
N CYS A 152 -18.24 9.19 -5.51
CA CYS A 152 -19.22 8.42 -6.28
C CYS A 152 -20.59 9.08 -6.26
N MET A 153 -21.08 9.50 -5.08
CA MET A 153 -22.36 10.20 -4.96
C MET A 153 -22.40 11.49 -5.77
N ARG A 154 -21.34 12.30 -5.72
CA ARG A 154 -21.21 13.54 -6.49
C ARG A 154 -21.22 13.27 -7.99
N TYR A 155 -20.47 12.27 -8.43
CA TYR A 155 -20.39 11.85 -9.83
C TYR A 155 -21.73 11.33 -10.37
N LEU A 156 -22.39 10.43 -9.63
CA LEU A 156 -23.65 9.81 -10.01
C LEU A 156 -24.82 10.79 -10.01
N ASN A 157 -24.76 11.83 -9.18
CA ASN A 157 -25.75 12.91 -9.19
C ASN A 157 -25.62 13.81 -10.44
N GLY A 158 -24.40 14.01 -10.96
CA GLY A 158 -24.15 14.78 -12.17
C GLY A 158 -24.41 14.01 -13.48
N ARG A 159 -24.33 12.67 -13.45
CA ARG A 159 -24.41 11.83 -14.65
C ARG A 159 -25.86 11.39 -14.94
N ARG A 160 -26.33 11.66 -16.16
CA ARG A 160 -27.69 11.32 -16.61
C ARG A 160 -27.70 10.10 -17.53
N THR A 161 -28.78 9.33 -17.47
CA THR A 161 -29.09 8.27 -18.43
C THR A 161 -30.57 8.37 -18.77
N GLY A 162 -30.88 8.67 -20.03
CA GLY A 162 -32.22 9.11 -20.43
C GLY A 162 -32.61 10.42 -19.74
N SER A 163 -33.82 10.48 -19.18
CA SER A 163 -34.34 11.67 -18.49
C SER A 163 -33.97 11.74 -17.00
N THR A 164 -33.34 10.71 -16.42
CA THR A 164 -33.04 10.61 -14.97
C THR A 164 -31.54 10.63 -14.69
N THR A 165 -31.14 10.93 -13.45
CA THR A 165 -29.75 10.76 -13.00
C THR A 165 -29.49 9.28 -12.70
N LEU A 166 -28.25 8.80 -12.90
CA LEU A 166 -27.88 7.42 -12.58
C LEU A 166 -28.13 7.07 -11.11
N LEU A 167 -28.01 8.05 -10.22
CA LEU A 167 -28.32 7.88 -8.80
C LEU A 167 -29.79 7.49 -8.55
N GLN A 168 -30.73 7.79 -9.44
CA GLN A 168 -32.13 7.38 -9.28
C GLN A 168 -32.38 5.92 -9.63
N GLN A 169 -31.40 5.24 -10.24
CA GLN A 169 -31.49 3.83 -10.60
C GLN A 169 -31.31 2.96 -9.34
N GLN A 170 -32.24 2.01 -9.13
CA GLN A 170 -32.30 1.20 -7.91
C GLN A 170 -31.00 0.40 -7.66
N MET A 171 -30.39 -0.16 -8.71
CA MET A 171 -29.14 -0.92 -8.58
C MET A 171 -27.97 -0.05 -8.08
N VAL A 172 -27.89 1.20 -8.51
CA VAL A 172 -26.86 2.16 -8.08
C VAL A 172 -27.06 2.51 -6.60
N LYS A 173 -28.32 2.71 -6.17
CA LYS A 173 -28.64 2.96 -4.77
C LYS A 173 -28.28 1.77 -3.87
N SER A 174 -28.54 0.53 -4.32
CA SER A 174 -28.18 -0.68 -3.59
C SER A 174 -26.67 -0.78 -3.37
N THR A 175 -25.85 -0.64 -4.42
CA THR A 175 -24.38 -0.72 -4.27
C THR A 175 -23.81 0.37 -3.36
N VAL A 176 -24.34 1.60 -3.44
CA VAL A 176 -23.92 2.68 -2.53
C VAL A 176 -24.34 2.37 -1.08
N ALA A 177 -25.53 1.80 -0.88
CA ALA A 177 -26.00 1.40 0.44
C ALA A 177 -25.13 0.26 1.02
N ASP A 178 -24.76 -0.73 0.21
CA ASP A 178 -23.86 -1.81 0.61
C ASP A 178 -22.51 -1.24 1.06
N GLY A 179 -21.92 -0.33 0.27
CA GLY A 179 -20.67 0.35 0.67
C GLY A 179 -20.80 1.15 1.98
N LEU A 180 -21.95 1.81 2.21
CA LEU A 180 -22.20 2.50 3.48
C LEU A 180 -22.35 1.51 4.66
N ILE A 181 -23.00 0.38 4.45
CA ILE A 181 -23.13 -0.68 5.48
C ILE A 181 -21.74 -1.18 5.87
N GLU A 182 -20.87 -1.48 4.89
CA GLU A 182 -19.48 -1.85 5.15
C GLU A 182 -18.74 -0.80 5.99
N HIS A 183 -18.88 0.49 5.65
CA HIS A 183 -18.26 1.58 6.41
C HIS A 183 -18.77 1.68 7.85
N LEU A 184 -20.08 1.52 8.05
CA LEU A 184 -20.70 1.58 9.37
C LEU A 184 -20.28 0.40 10.25
N GLU A 185 -20.19 -0.80 9.69
CA GLU A 185 -19.74 -1.99 10.41
C GLU A 185 -18.26 -1.88 10.81
N VAL A 186 -17.39 -1.45 9.89
CA VAL A 186 -15.97 -1.20 10.22
C VAL A 186 -15.87 -0.13 11.31
N ARG A 187 -16.59 1.00 11.19
CA ARG A 187 -16.60 2.04 12.23
C ARG A 187 -17.08 1.51 13.57
N ALA A 188 -18.13 0.68 13.59
CA ALA A 188 -18.69 0.11 14.81
C ALA A 188 -17.65 -0.75 15.55
N VAL A 189 -16.86 -1.53 14.82
CA VAL A 189 -15.75 -2.33 15.40
C VAL A 189 -14.63 -1.44 15.94
N LEU A 190 -14.31 -0.32 15.28
CA LEU A 190 -13.21 0.56 15.70
C LEU A 190 -13.57 1.51 16.86
N THR A 191 -14.85 1.78 17.06
CA THR A 191 -15.31 2.81 18.00
C THR A 191 -15.05 2.37 19.44
N GLY A 192 -14.27 3.17 20.18
CA GLY A 192 -13.95 2.90 21.59
C GLY A 192 -12.90 1.82 21.82
N VAL A 193 -12.24 1.36 20.76
CA VAL A 193 -11.16 0.36 20.82
C VAL A 193 -9.81 1.04 20.86
N ASP A 194 -9.01 0.72 21.86
CA ASP A 194 -7.66 1.24 21.99
C ASP A 194 -6.63 0.35 21.25
N ALA A 195 -5.44 0.91 21.01
CA ALA A 195 -4.34 0.19 20.39
C ALA A 195 -4.02 -1.11 21.15
N GLY A 196 -3.98 -2.23 20.42
CA GLY A 196 -3.63 -3.55 20.95
C GLY A 196 -4.80 -4.37 21.48
N GLU A 197 -6.02 -3.82 21.50
CA GLU A 197 -7.22 -4.55 21.96
C GLU A 197 -7.80 -5.48 20.87
N LEU A 198 -7.62 -5.13 19.59
CA LEU A 198 -8.07 -5.98 18.49
C LEU A 198 -6.97 -6.96 18.04
N PRO A 199 -7.30 -8.26 17.88
CA PRO A 199 -6.40 -9.22 17.27
C PRO A 199 -6.03 -8.83 15.83
N GLY A 200 -4.78 -9.11 15.43
CA GLY A 200 -4.29 -8.79 14.08
C GLY A 200 -5.13 -9.39 12.94
N VAL A 201 -5.73 -10.58 13.15
CA VAL A 201 -6.66 -11.20 12.19
C VAL A 201 -7.92 -10.36 11.96
N ILE A 202 -8.42 -9.68 13.01
CA ILE A 202 -9.57 -8.78 12.88
C ILE A 202 -9.15 -7.53 12.10
N LEU A 203 -7.99 -6.93 12.41
CA LEU A 203 -7.48 -5.78 11.64
C LEU A 203 -7.28 -6.13 10.16
N ALA A 204 -6.70 -7.29 9.86
CA ALA A 204 -6.54 -7.78 8.49
C ALA A 204 -7.90 -7.98 7.79
N HIS A 205 -8.90 -8.50 8.51
CA HIS A 205 -10.26 -8.63 8.00
C HIS A 205 -10.89 -7.26 7.69
N LEU A 206 -10.77 -6.27 8.58
CA LEU A 206 -11.26 -4.91 8.34
C LEU A 206 -10.60 -4.28 7.09
N HIS A 207 -9.30 -4.48 6.92
CA HIS A 207 -8.59 -4.05 5.72
C HIS A 207 -9.14 -4.68 4.44
N ALA A 208 -9.43 -5.99 4.47
CA ALA A 208 -10.00 -6.69 3.32
C ALA A 208 -11.42 -6.20 2.98
N ARG A 209 -12.25 -5.94 4.01
CA ARG A 209 -13.60 -5.37 3.83
C ARG A 209 -13.56 -4.00 3.18
N ILE A 210 -12.66 -3.11 3.64
CA ILE A 210 -12.47 -1.79 3.02
C ILE A 210 -12.05 -1.95 1.56
N THR A 211 -11.10 -2.83 1.25
CA THR A 211 -10.67 -3.10 -0.13
C THR A 211 -11.83 -3.57 -1.02
N ALA A 212 -12.68 -4.47 -0.52
CA ALA A 212 -13.83 -4.96 -1.26
C ALA A 212 -14.85 -3.83 -1.55
N ALA A 213 -15.18 -3.03 -0.53
CA ALA A 213 -16.07 -1.88 -0.66
C ALA A 213 -15.51 -0.84 -1.66
N ASP A 214 -14.22 -0.53 -1.59
CA ASP A 214 -13.55 0.40 -2.50
C ASP A 214 -13.67 -0.06 -3.96
N ARG A 215 -13.43 -1.35 -4.22
CA ARG A 215 -13.55 -1.92 -5.57
C ARG A 215 -14.98 -1.82 -6.10
N TRP A 216 -15.99 -2.08 -5.27
CA TRP A 216 -17.40 -1.87 -5.67
C TRP A 216 -17.69 -0.41 -6.01
N LEU A 217 -17.19 0.53 -5.21
CA LEU A 217 -17.39 1.96 -5.41
C LEU A 217 -16.68 2.47 -6.68
N VAL A 218 -15.42 2.08 -6.92
CA VAL A 218 -14.69 2.44 -8.15
C VAL A 218 -15.43 1.93 -9.39
N ASN A 219 -16.01 0.72 -9.34
CA ASN A 219 -16.77 0.17 -10.46
C ASN A 219 -18.00 1.03 -10.83
N LEU A 220 -18.61 1.76 -9.88
CA LEU A 220 -19.71 2.69 -10.17
C LEU A 220 -19.29 3.89 -11.02
N LEU A 221 -18.00 4.23 -10.99
CA LEU A 221 -17.45 5.33 -11.79
C LEU A 221 -17.20 4.94 -13.26
N GLY A 222 -17.16 3.63 -13.54
CA GLY A 222 -16.78 3.08 -14.84
C GLY A 222 -15.35 3.48 -15.22
N ALA A 223 -15.10 3.73 -16.51
CA ALA A 223 -13.76 4.09 -17.01
C ALA A 223 -13.17 5.34 -16.35
N SER A 224 -14.02 6.29 -15.91
CA SER A 224 -13.59 7.51 -15.22
C SER A 224 -12.91 7.24 -13.87
N GLY A 225 -13.17 6.09 -13.24
CA GLY A 225 -12.48 5.69 -12.02
C GLY A 225 -11.01 5.35 -12.22
N TYR A 226 -10.61 4.96 -13.44
CA TYR A 226 -9.26 4.44 -13.76
C TYR A 226 -8.32 5.49 -14.37
N LEU A 227 -8.73 6.76 -14.41
CA LEU A 227 -7.86 7.83 -14.86
C LEU A 227 -6.73 8.07 -13.84
N VAL A 228 -5.56 8.41 -14.34
CA VAL A 228 -4.42 8.87 -13.52
C VAL A 228 -4.84 10.13 -12.75
N GLY A 229 -4.50 10.19 -11.47
CA GLY A 229 -4.95 11.22 -10.51
C GLY A 229 -6.41 11.06 -10.08
N GLY A 230 -7.10 10.02 -10.56
CA GLY A 230 -8.50 9.77 -10.28
C GLY A 230 -8.77 9.03 -8.97
N PRO A 231 -10.05 8.93 -8.56
CA PRO A 231 -10.45 8.27 -7.32
C PRO A 231 -10.06 6.79 -7.25
N GLY A 232 -9.93 6.08 -8.37
CA GLY A 232 -9.43 4.70 -8.38
C GLY A 232 -7.95 4.57 -8.06
N GLN A 233 -7.12 5.59 -8.37
CA GLN A 233 -5.70 5.58 -7.97
C GLN A 233 -5.56 5.74 -6.45
N VAL A 234 -6.39 6.59 -5.83
CA VAL A 234 -6.45 6.72 -4.36
C VAL A 234 -6.89 5.41 -3.72
N ALA A 235 -7.93 4.75 -4.26
CA ALA A 235 -8.39 3.45 -3.79
C ALA A 235 -7.31 2.35 -3.92
N HIS A 236 -6.59 2.34 -5.04
CA HIS A 236 -5.48 1.42 -5.25
C HIS A 236 -4.34 1.65 -4.25
N LEU A 237 -3.99 2.90 -3.95
CA LEU A 237 -2.98 3.21 -2.93
C LEU A 237 -3.45 2.88 -1.51
N SER A 238 -4.74 3.07 -1.21
CA SER A 238 -5.35 2.56 0.03
C SER A 238 -5.14 1.06 0.18
N GLU A 239 -5.32 0.29 -0.90
CA GLU A 239 -5.07 -1.15 -0.90
C GLU A 239 -3.57 -1.47 -0.69
N LEU A 240 -2.68 -0.83 -1.44
CA LEU A 240 -1.22 -1.02 -1.30
C LEU A 240 -0.69 -0.68 0.10
N LEU A 241 -1.29 0.30 0.79
CA LEU A 241 -0.96 0.61 2.18
C LEU A 241 -1.17 -0.58 3.10
N ALA A 242 -2.28 -1.31 2.92
CA ALA A 242 -2.54 -2.48 3.73
C ALA A 242 -1.54 -3.60 3.43
N GLU A 243 -1.21 -3.83 2.16
CA GLU A 243 -0.21 -4.82 1.77
C GLU A 243 1.19 -4.48 2.28
N ALA A 244 1.56 -3.19 2.24
CA ALA A 244 2.88 -2.74 2.68
C ALA A 244 3.06 -2.95 4.18
N TYR A 245 2.06 -2.60 5.00
CA TYR A 245 2.20 -2.50 6.46
C TYR A 245 1.57 -3.63 7.26
N VAL A 246 0.65 -4.42 6.69
CA VAL A 246 0.06 -5.58 7.38
C VAL A 246 0.96 -6.78 7.14
N PRO A 247 1.36 -7.52 8.19
CA PRO A 247 2.12 -8.75 8.01
C PRO A 247 1.35 -9.72 7.11
N GLY A 248 2.01 -10.16 6.03
CA GLY A 248 1.51 -11.30 5.25
C GLY A 248 1.44 -12.55 6.11
N PRO A 249 0.62 -13.55 5.74
CA PRO A 249 0.67 -14.85 6.39
C PRO A 249 2.13 -15.36 6.33
N PRO A 250 2.64 -16.00 7.39
CA PRO A 250 3.97 -16.57 7.36
C PRO A 250 4.05 -17.51 6.15
N PRO A 251 5.16 -17.47 5.38
CA PRO A 251 5.32 -18.39 4.27
C PRO A 251 5.17 -19.81 4.80
N ASP A 252 4.34 -20.60 4.12
CA ASP A 252 4.18 -22.01 4.46
C ASP A 252 5.57 -22.68 4.41
N PRO A 253 6.08 -23.24 5.52
CA PRO A 253 7.38 -23.92 5.50
C PRO A 253 7.41 -25.12 4.54
N ALA A 254 6.24 -25.61 4.09
CA ALA A 254 6.12 -26.64 3.07
C ALA A 254 6.16 -26.10 1.62
N ALA A 255 5.94 -24.79 1.42
CA ALA A 255 6.15 -24.15 0.14
C ALA A 255 7.64 -23.84 -0.01
N GLY A 256 8.42 -24.85 -0.40
CA GLY A 256 9.76 -24.65 -0.92
C GLY A 256 9.76 -23.57 -2.02
N PRO A 257 10.92 -22.95 -2.32
CA PRO A 257 10.99 -21.92 -3.35
C PRO A 257 10.39 -22.48 -4.63
N THR A 258 9.23 -21.96 -5.05
CA THR A 258 8.72 -22.20 -6.38
C THR A 258 9.69 -21.52 -7.30
N ALA A 259 10.69 -22.28 -7.76
CA ALA A 259 11.51 -21.92 -8.88
C ALA A 259 10.53 -21.62 -10.02
N GLY A 260 10.38 -20.34 -10.35
CA GLY A 260 9.80 -19.97 -11.62
C GLY A 260 10.55 -20.73 -12.71
N PRO A 261 9.86 -21.17 -13.79
CA PRO A 261 10.50 -21.95 -14.83
C PRO A 261 11.75 -21.21 -15.29
N ALA A 262 12.90 -21.86 -15.12
CA ALA A 262 14.17 -21.39 -15.63
C ALA A 262 13.97 -21.09 -17.12
N ALA A 263 14.16 -19.83 -17.51
CA ALA A 263 14.26 -19.47 -18.91
C ALA A 263 15.43 -20.28 -19.49
N ASP A 264 15.09 -21.17 -20.41
CA ASP A 264 15.99 -22.06 -21.13
C ASP A 264 17.06 -21.22 -21.86
N PRO A 265 18.36 -21.36 -21.55
CA PRO A 265 19.42 -20.56 -22.16
C PRO A 265 19.91 -21.16 -23.49
N THR A 266 19.03 -21.79 -24.27
CA THR A 266 19.33 -22.26 -25.63
C THR A 266 18.46 -21.56 -26.66
N SER A 267 18.78 -20.29 -26.93
CA SER A 267 18.39 -19.59 -28.15
C SER A 267 19.54 -18.68 -28.56
N GLY A 268 20.64 -19.30 -29.01
CA GLY A 268 21.72 -18.58 -29.69
C GLY A 268 21.24 -18.03 -31.03
N PRO A 269 21.83 -16.93 -31.52
CA PRO A 269 21.44 -16.33 -32.79
C PRO A 269 21.95 -17.22 -33.94
N ALA A 270 21.03 -17.70 -34.78
CA ALA A 270 21.39 -18.29 -36.06
C ALA A 270 21.91 -17.19 -36.98
N ALA A 271 23.23 -17.16 -37.14
CA ALA A 271 23.90 -16.48 -38.22
C ALA A 271 23.59 -17.23 -39.52
N ASP A 272 22.82 -16.60 -40.41
CA ASP A 272 22.65 -17.09 -41.78
C ASP A 272 23.62 -16.32 -42.68
N SER A 273 24.73 -16.98 -43.02
CA SER A 273 25.68 -16.54 -44.04
C SER A 273 25.77 -17.64 -45.08
N ALA A 274 25.02 -17.49 -46.17
CA ALA A 274 25.22 -18.22 -47.41
C ALA A 274 25.42 -17.20 -48.54
N SER A 275 26.70 -16.90 -48.78
CA SER A 275 27.19 -16.27 -50.00
C SER A 275 27.08 -17.25 -51.19
N GLY A 276 26.49 -16.81 -52.29
CA GLY A 276 26.48 -17.55 -53.55
C GLY A 276 26.10 -16.66 -54.73
N THR A 277 27.12 -16.10 -55.38
CA THR A 277 27.11 -15.27 -56.59
C THR A 277 26.38 -15.93 -57.77
N PRO A 278 25.81 -15.14 -58.71
CA PRO A 278 26.46 -15.00 -60.02
C PRO A 278 26.38 -13.53 -60.52
N GLY A 279 27.38 -12.98 -61.20
CA GLY A 279 27.79 -13.34 -62.55
C GLY A 279 27.28 -12.27 -63.53
N THR A 280 28.19 -11.39 -63.94
CA THR A 280 28.01 -10.22 -64.82
C THR A 280 27.61 -10.59 -66.26
N HIS A 281 26.65 -9.87 -66.86
CA HIS A 281 26.52 -9.57 -68.31
C HIS A 281 25.41 -8.49 -68.46
N VAL A 282 25.71 -7.21 -68.74
CA VAL A 282 25.93 -6.54 -70.05
C VAL A 282 24.71 -6.54 -70.99
N GLY A 283 24.19 -5.33 -71.25
CA GLY A 283 23.43 -4.93 -72.45
C GLY A 283 21.91 -5.01 -72.32
N VAL A 284 21.06 -4.22 -72.98
CA VAL A 284 21.14 -3.14 -73.97
C VAL A 284 19.68 -2.58 -74.06
N GLU A 285 19.54 -1.25 -74.21
CA GLU A 285 18.46 -0.48 -74.88
C GLU A 285 16.94 -0.68 -74.63
N SER A 286 16.29 0.51 -74.60
CA SER A 286 14.90 0.89 -74.94
C SER A 286 13.79 0.70 -73.91
#